data_AF-A0AAU0VEP8-F1
#
_entry.id   AF-A0AAU0VEP8-F1
#
_cell.length_a   1.000
_cell.length_b   1.000
_cell.length_c   1.000
_cell.angle_alpha   90.00
_cell.angle_beta   90.00
_cell.angle_gamma   90.00
#
_symmetry.space_group_name_H-M   'P 1'
#
loop_
_entity.id
_entity.type
_entity.pdbx_description
1 polymer ?
#
loop_
_entity_poly.entity_id
_entity_poly.type
_entity_poly.pdbx_seq_one_letter_code
_entity_poly.pdbx_strand_id
1 'polypeptide(L)' 'MSNLEYVIGMIFVLITIALIVATPFGLVHSRTLHDHGPDCWWCHPRLRPRKRR' A
#
# COMPACT_ATOMS: atom_id res chain seq x y z
N MET A 1 12.88 5.55 -33.23
CA MET A 1 12.48 5.86 -31.85
C MET A 1 13.27 7.05 -31.37
N SER A 2 12.58 8.11 -30.98
CA SER A 2 13.23 9.27 -30.39
C SER A 2 13.58 9.01 -28.93
N ASN A 3 14.57 9.73 -28.38
CA ASN A 3 14.92 9.64 -26.96
C ASN A 3 13.72 9.93 -26.05
N LEU A 4 12.79 10.78 -26.52
CA LEU A 4 11.59 11.18 -25.80
C LEU A 4 10.59 10.00 -25.68
N GLU A 5 10.38 9.26 -26.77
CA GLU A 5 9.56 8.04 -26.77
C GLU A 5 10.13 6.97 -25.84
N TYR A 6 11.46 6.81 -25.82
CA TYR A 6 12.13 5.87 -24.93
C TYR A 6 11.96 6.22 -23.46
N VAL A 7 12.13 7.51 -23.11
CA VAL A 7 11.95 7.99 -21.73
C VAL A 7 10.50 7.81 -21.28
N ILE A 8 9.53 8.13 -22.14
CA ILE A 8 8.10 7.91 -21.85
C ILE A 8 7.84 6.42 -21.62
N GLY A 9 8.35 5.54 -22.49
CA GLY A 9 8.22 4.08 -22.32
C GLY A 9 8.80 3.59 -21.00
N MET A 10 9.99 4.06 -20.62
CA MET A 10 10.62 3.71 -19.35
C MET A 10 9.81 4.18 -18.14
N ILE A 11 9.22 5.38 -18.18
CA ILE A 11 8.35 5.88 -17.11
C ILE A 11 7.14 4.97 -16.94
N PHE A 12 6.48 4.57 -18.03
CA PHE A 12 5.35 3.65 -17.96
C PHE A 12 5.73 2.31 -17.34
N VAL A 13 6.86 1.72 -17.75
CA VAL A 13 7.35 0.46 -17.18
C VAL A 13 7.58 0.58 -15.66
N LEU A 14 8.21 1.68 -15.21
CA LEU A 14 8.43 1.92 -13.78
C LEU A 14 7.13 2.06 -12.99
N ILE A 15 6.15 2.79 -13.54
CA ILE A 15 4.81 2.93 -12.94
C ILE A 15 4.14 1.56 -12.83
N THR A 16 4.19 0.75 -13.89
CA THR A 16 3.60 -0.59 -13.89
C THR A 16 4.24 -1.48 -12.83
N ILE A 17 5.58 -1.48 -12.71
CA ILE A 17 6.29 -2.25 -11.67
C ILE A 17 5.87 -1.77 -10.28
N ALA A 18 5.81 -0.45 -10.05
CA ALA A 18 5.39 0.10 -8.78
C ALA A 18 3.96 -0.34 -8.40
N LEU A 19 3.02 -0.33 -9.35
CA LEU A 19 1.65 -0.80 -9.14
C LEU A 19 1.59 -2.30 -8.83
N ILE A 20 2.33 -3.14 -9.56
CA ILE A 20 2.38 -4.59 -9.32
C ILE A 20 2.90 -4.87 -7.90
N VAL A 21 3.93 -4.15 -7.46
CA VAL A 21 4.48 -4.30 -6.11
C VAL A 21 3.51 -3.76 -5.06
N ALA A 22 2.85 -2.63 -5.29
CA ALA A 22 1.93 -2.01 -4.32
C ALA A 22 0.59 -2.76 -4.16
N THR A 23 0.10 -3.42 -5.21
CA THR A 23 -1.19 -4.14 -5.23
C THR A 23 -1.31 -5.19 -4.12
N PRO A 24 -0.36 -6.13 -3.91
CA PRO A 24 -0.46 -7.08 -2.82
C PRO A 24 -0.47 -6.41 -1.44
N PHE A 25 0.25 -5.30 -1.23
CA PHE A 25 0.16 -4.55 0.03
C PHE A 25 -1.24 -3.97 0.24
N GLY A 26 -1.85 -3.41 -0.82
CA GLY A 26 -3.23 -2.93 -0.77
C GLY A 26 -4.24 -4.05 -0.49
N LEU A 27 -4.08 -5.22 -1.12
CA LEU A 27 -4.95 -6.38 -0.91
C LEU A 27 -4.79 -7.02 0.48
N VAL A 28 -3.56 -7.12 0.98
CA VAL A 28 -3.30 -7.59 2.35
C VAL A 28 -3.85 -6.58 3.36
N HIS A 29 -3.65 -5.28 3.13
CA HIS A 29 -4.20 -4.25 4.00
C HIS A 29 -5.74 -4.28 4.00
N SER A 30 -6.39 -4.40 2.84
CA SER A 30 -7.87 -4.44 2.75
C SER A 30 -8.48 -5.72 3.31
N ARG A 31 -7.82 -6.87 3.16
CA ARG A 31 -8.25 -8.13 3.80
C ARG A 31 -8.08 -8.06 5.31
N THR A 32 -6.92 -7.60 5.78
CA THR A 32 -6.71 -7.45 7.22
C THR A 32 -7.63 -6.39 7.83
N LEU A 33 -8.01 -5.33 7.10
CA LEU A 33 -9.04 -4.34 7.48
C LEU A 33 -10.41 -4.97 7.79
N HIS A 34 -10.81 -6.04 7.09
CA HIS A 34 -12.06 -6.75 7.41
C HIS A 34 -11.95 -7.57 8.70
N ASP A 35 -10.76 -8.06 9.03
CA ASP A 35 -10.47 -8.85 10.23
C ASP A 35 -9.96 -8.00 11.41
N HIS A 36 -9.78 -6.69 11.23
CA HIS A 36 -9.30 -5.79 12.26
C HIS A 36 -10.45 -5.36 13.18
N GLY A 37 -10.49 -5.97 14.37
CA GLY A 37 -11.24 -5.44 15.51
C GLY A 37 -10.69 -4.08 15.99
N PRO A 38 -11.33 -3.43 16.98
CA PRO A 38 -10.98 -2.09 17.48
C PRO A 38 -9.54 -1.94 18.01
N ASP A 39 -8.79 -3.03 18.13
CA ASP A 39 -7.40 -3.09 18.58
C ASP A 39 -6.35 -2.86 17.47
N CYS A 40 -6.75 -2.69 16.19
CA CYS A 40 -5.78 -2.45 15.13
C CYS A 40 -5.19 -1.03 15.17
N TRP A 41 -3.89 -0.95 15.41
CA TRP A 41 -3.14 0.31 15.54
C TRP A 41 -3.02 1.12 14.24
N TRP A 42 -3.20 0.50 13.08
CA TRP A 42 -3.15 1.18 11.78
C TRP A 42 -4.51 1.82 11.43
N CYS A 43 -5.61 1.13 11.72
CA CYS A 43 -6.99 1.60 11.48
C CYS A 43 -7.47 2.55 12.58
N HIS A 44 -7.03 2.33 13.82
CA HIS A 44 -7.36 3.14 14.98
C HIS A 44 -6.09 3.60 15.72
N PRO A 45 -5.30 4.52 15.12
CA PRO A 45 -4.09 5.04 15.77
C PRO A 45 -4.39 5.72 17.12
N ARG A 46 -5.66 6.11 17.36
CA ARG A 46 -6.15 6.77 18.57
C ARG A 46 -6.72 5.83 19.64
N LEU A 47 -6.92 4.53 19.36
CA LEU A 47 -7.48 3.57 20.32
C LEU A 47 -6.43 2.79 21.11
N ARG A 48 -5.14 3.14 21.07
CA ARG A 48 -4.13 2.50 21.92
C ARG A 48 -4.61 2.46 23.38
N PRO A 49 -5.03 1.29 23.92
CA PRO A 49 -5.36 1.21 25.32
C PRO A 49 -4.03 1.12 26.03
N ARG A 50 -3.90 1.98 27.03
CA ARG A 50 -3.04 1.85 28.19
C ARG A 50 -3.07 0.40 28.73
N LYS A 51 -2.33 -0.53 28.11
CA LYS A 51 -2.14 -1.90 28.59
C LYS A 51 -1.08 -1.90 29.70
N ARG A 52 -1.42 -1.24 30.81
CA ARG A 52 -0.74 -1.32 32.12
C ARG A 52 -1.72 -0.91 33.21
N ARG A 53 -2.55 -1.85 33.65
CA ARG A 53 -2.79 -2.16 35.06
C ARG A 53 -3.51 -3.50 35.15
#